data_AF-A0AAP2JX81-F1
#
_entry.id   AF-A0AAP2JX81-F1
#
_cell.length_a   1.000
_cell.length_b   1.000
_cell.length_c   1.000
_cell.angle_alpha   90.00
_cell.angle_beta   90.00
_cell.angle_gamma   90.00
#
_symmetry.space_group_name_H-M   'P 1'
#
loop_
_entity.id
_entity.type
_entity.pdbx_description
1 polymer ?
#
loop_
_entity_poly.entity_id
_entity_poly.type
_entity_poly.pdbx_seq_one_letter_code
_entity_poly.pdbx_strand_id
1 'polypeptide(L)'
;MKGMRGLTPMGVRIPDDLKEKIQKRALKNGRSMNSEIIMILQEAVDEERKPKNIDELANLESDKFKELFMETVKKMYEEKK
;
A
#
# COMPACT_ATOMS: atom_id res chain seq x y z
N MET A 1 -11.05 -12.39 9.78
CA MET A 1 -10.33 -12.57 8.51
C MET A 1 -11.08 -13.57 7.63
N LYS A 2 -12.02 -13.10 6.81
CA LYS A 2 -12.78 -13.92 5.87
C LYS A 2 -11.93 -13.99 4.58
N GLY A 3 -11.49 -15.17 4.17
CA GLY A 3 -10.66 -15.37 2.95
C GLY A 3 -9.25 -15.96 3.17
N MET A 4 -8.70 -15.93 4.39
CA MET A 4 -7.33 -16.45 4.64
C MET A 4 -7.21 -17.98 4.74
N ARG A 5 -8.33 -18.72 4.82
CA ARG A 5 -8.33 -20.18 4.98
C ARG A 5 -7.86 -20.96 3.74
N GLY A 6 -7.67 -20.30 2.59
CA GLY A 6 -7.23 -20.93 1.34
C GLY A 6 -5.81 -20.58 0.91
N LEU A 7 -5.07 -19.74 1.67
CA LEU A 7 -3.73 -19.32 1.28
C LEU A 7 -2.69 -20.31 1.83
N THR A 8 -1.78 -20.76 0.97
CA THR A 8 -0.65 -21.61 1.36
C THR A 8 0.29 -20.82 2.27
N PRO A 9 0.70 -21.39 3.42
CA PRO A 9 1.67 -20.73 4.29
C PRO A 9 3.00 -20.47 3.58
N MET A 10 3.59 -19.30 3.81
CA MET A 10 4.94 -18.99 3.37
C MET A 10 5.95 -19.44 4.43
N GLY A 11 6.90 -20.29 4.06
CA GLY A 11 7.99 -20.70 4.96
C GLY A 11 9.13 -19.67 4.95
N VAL A 12 9.19 -18.80 5.97
CA VAL A 12 10.27 -17.81 6.14
C VAL A 12 11.15 -18.18 7.31
N ARG A 13 12.48 -18.10 7.12
CA ARG A 13 13.45 -18.24 8.21
C ARG A 13 13.68 -16.86 8.82
N ILE A 14 13.29 -16.71 10.09
CA ILE A 14 13.41 -15.45 10.83
C ILE A 14 14.33 -15.70 12.03
N PRO A 15 15.39 -14.89 12.23
CA PRO A 15 16.20 -14.93 13.44
C PRO A 15 15.36 -14.73 14.71
N ASP A 16 15.77 -15.35 15.81
CA ASP A 16 14.98 -15.34 17.05
C ASP A 16 14.81 -13.93 17.64
N ASP A 17 15.84 -13.08 17.54
CA ASP A 17 15.79 -11.71 18.01
C ASP A 17 14.75 -10.86 17.25
N LEU A 18 14.68 -11.04 15.93
CA LEU A 18 13.72 -10.35 15.07
C LEU A 18 12.30 -10.89 15.31
N LYS A 19 12.15 -12.19 15.49
CA LYS A 19 10.87 -12.81 15.82
C LYS A 19 10.30 -12.26 17.13
N GLU A 20 11.12 -12.11 18.16
CA GLU A 20 10.68 -11.56 19.45
C GLU A 20 10.23 -10.09 19.31
N LYS A 21 10.99 -9.28 18.55
CA LYS A 21 10.63 -7.88 18.26
C LYS A 21 9.29 -7.78 17.55
N ILE A 22 9.05 -8.62 16.54
CA ILE A 22 7.78 -8.65 15.80
C ILE A 22 6.63 -9.07 16.72
N GLN A 23 6.82 -10.08 17.57
CA GLN A 23 5.78 -10.50 18.52
C GLN A 23 5.39 -9.40 19.51
N LYS A 24 6.37 -8.71 20.10
CA LYS A 24 6.13 -7.57 21.01
C LYS A 24 5.36 -6.46 20.30
N ARG A 25 5.74 -6.13 19.06
CA ARG A 25 5.06 -5.13 18.24
C ARG A 25 3.63 -5.53 17.89
N ALA A 26 3.42 -6.79 17.50
CA ALA A 26 2.09 -7.33 17.19
C ALA A 26 1.15 -7.27 18.41
N LEU A 27 1.64 -7.66 19.60
CA LEU A 27 0.90 -7.57 20.85
C LEU A 27 0.52 -6.12 21.18
N LYS A 28 1.49 -5.19 21.07
CA LYS A 28 1.26 -3.76 21.29
C LYS A 28 0.18 -3.20 20.33
N ASN A 29 0.12 -3.71 19.11
CA ASN A 29 -0.83 -3.28 18.08
C ASN A 29 -2.17 -4.05 18.11
N GLY A 30 -2.35 -5.01 19.05
CA GLY A 30 -3.55 -5.83 19.13
C GLY A 30 -3.75 -6.76 17.92
N ARG A 31 -2.68 -7.16 17.24
CA ARG A 31 -2.69 -7.97 16.02
C ARG A 31 -2.06 -9.34 16.25
N SER A 32 -2.46 -10.33 15.44
CA SER A 32 -1.70 -11.58 15.36
C SER A 32 -0.31 -11.31 14.75
N MET A 33 0.68 -12.13 15.10
CA MET A 33 2.02 -12.03 14.52
C MET A 33 1.98 -12.06 12.99
N ASN A 34 1.14 -12.94 12.40
CA ASN A 34 0.95 -13.01 10.96
C ASN A 34 0.38 -11.71 10.38
N SER A 35 -0.65 -11.15 11.01
CA SER A 35 -1.24 -9.88 10.56
C SER A 35 -0.26 -8.72 10.63
N GLU A 36 0.59 -8.67 11.65
CA GLU A 36 1.62 -7.64 11.77
C GLU A 36 2.71 -7.79 10.71
N ILE A 37 3.14 -9.03 10.42
CA ILE A 37 4.10 -9.30 9.32
C ILE A 37 3.54 -8.81 7.98
N ILE A 38 2.28 -9.13 7.69
CA ILE A 38 1.63 -8.68 6.45
C ILE A 38 1.55 -7.15 6.40
N MET A 39 1.23 -6.47 7.50
CA MET A 39 1.19 -5.01 7.55
C MET A 39 2.57 -4.39 7.28
N ILE A 40 3.63 -4.91 7.89
CA ILE A 40 5.00 -4.43 7.67
C ILE A 40 5.41 -4.62 6.20
N LEU A 41 5.11 -5.78 5.61
CA LEU A 41 5.42 -6.05 4.21
C LEU A 41 4.61 -5.15 3.27
N GLN A 42 3.33 -4.93 3.56
CA GLN A 42 2.48 -4.03 2.78
C GLN A 42 2.97 -2.59 2.85
N GLU A 43 3.32 -2.11 4.05
CA GLU A 43 3.91 -0.78 4.25
C GLU A 43 5.20 -0.61 3.44
N ALA A 44 6.10 -1.59 3.47
CA ALA A 44 7.35 -1.52 2.70
C ALA A 44 7.11 -1.48 1.18
N VAL A 45 6.21 -2.33 0.66
CA VAL A 45 5.88 -2.36 -0.78
C VAL A 45 5.13 -1.09 -1.22
N ASP A 46 4.25 -0.56 -0.37
CA ASP A 46 3.52 0.67 -0.68
C ASP A 46 4.42 1.90 -0.59
N GLU A 47 5.38 1.93 0.34
CA GLU A 47 6.40 2.99 0.40
C GLU A 47 7.31 3.00 -0.82
N GLU A 48 7.64 1.84 -1.39
CA GLU A 48 8.36 1.76 -2.67
C GLU A 48 7.54 2.30 -3.84
N ARG A 49 6.20 2.23 -3.77
CA ARG A 49 5.28 2.73 -4.81
C ARG A 49 4.90 4.19 -4.66
N LYS A 50 5.16 4.80 -3.49
CA LYS A 50 4.86 6.22 -3.29
C LYS A 50 5.90 7.05 -4.06
N PRO A 51 5.47 7.90 -5.00
CA PRO A 51 6.39 8.81 -5.66
C PRO A 51 7.00 9.72 -4.60
N LYS A 52 8.34 9.71 -4.53
CA LYS A 52 9.08 10.47 -3.52
C LYS A 52 9.06 11.97 -3.81
N ASN A 53 8.78 12.34 -5.07
CA ASN A 53 8.72 13.70 -5.57
C ASN A 53 7.55 13.89 -6.55
N ILE A 54 7.11 15.15 -6.75
CA ILE A 54 6.03 15.53 -7.68
C ILE A 54 6.32 15.07 -9.12
N ASP A 55 7.58 15.07 -9.53
CA ASP A 55 7.99 14.61 -10.87
C ASP A 55 7.78 13.10 -11.06
N GLU A 56 7.95 12.29 -10.02
CA GLU A 56 7.67 10.84 -10.07
C GLU A 56 6.17 10.57 -10.10
N LEU A 57 5.36 11.39 -9.42
CA LEU A 57 3.90 11.31 -9.43
C LEU A 57 3.32 11.63 -10.82
N ALA A 58 3.85 12.66 -11.47
CA ALA A 58 3.44 13.06 -12.83
C ALA A 58 3.75 11.98 -13.88
N ASN A 59 4.81 11.19 -13.67
CA ASN A 59 5.21 10.11 -14.56
C ASN A 59 4.45 8.79 -14.32
N LEU A 60 4.00 8.52 -13.09
CA LEU A 60 3.31 7.26 -12.75
C LEU A 60 1.87 7.21 -13.29
N GLU A 61 1.21 8.36 -13.41
CA GLU A 61 -0.20 8.47 -13.80
C GLU A 61 -0.42 9.49 -14.94
N SER A 62 0.56 9.72 -15.82
CA SER A 62 0.43 10.74 -16.88
C SER A 62 -0.84 10.60 -17.72
N ASP A 63 -1.25 9.37 -18.01
CA ASP A 63 -2.43 9.09 -18.85
C ASP A 63 -3.73 9.29 -18.08
N LYS A 64 -3.79 8.82 -16.83
CA LYS A 64 -4.96 8.94 -15.95
C LYS A 64 -5.16 10.37 -15.44
N PHE A 65 -4.06 11.08 -15.18
CA PHE A 65 -4.07 12.50 -14.85
C PHE A 65 -4.54 13.34 -16.03
N LYS A 66 -4.04 13.07 -17.26
CA LYS A 66 -4.53 13.74 -18.47
C LYS A 66 -6.03 13.50 -18.66
N GLU A 67 -6.50 12.28 -18.46
CA GLU A 67 -7.92 11.95 -18.60
C GLU A 67 -8.79 12.75 -17.60
N LEU A 68 -8.44 12.72 -16.31
CA LEU A 68 -9.14 13.47 -15.27
C LEU A 68 -9.08 15.00 -15.49
N PHE A 69 -7.92 15.50 -15.93
CA PHE A 69 -7.72 16.92 -16.22
C PHE A 69 -8.61 17.36 -17.39
N MET A 70 -8.62 16.60 -18.48
CA MET A 70 -9.43 16.88 -19.66
C MET A 70 -10.93 16.78 -19.35
N GLU A 71 -11.35 15.82 -18.54
CA GLU A 71 -12.74 15.72 -18.07
C GLU A 71 -13.16 16.97 -17.27
N THR A 72 -12.30 17.41 -16.36
CA THR A 72 -12.54 18.57 -15.50
C THR A 72 -12.60 19.88 -16.31
N VAL A 73 -11.66 20.07 -17.25
CA VAL A 73 -11.67 21.22 -18.15
C VAL A 73 -12.93 21.21 -19.02
N LYS A 74 -13.31 20.06 -19.58
CA LYS A 74 -14.51 19.94 -20.41
C LYS A 74 -15.78 20.33 -19.65
N LYS A 75 -15.94 19.86 -18.40
CA LYS A 75 -17.04 20.27 -17.51
C LYS A 75 -17.08 21.78 -17.30
N MET A 76 -15.95 22.42 -17.02
CA MET A 76 -15.89 23.88 -16.83
C MET A 76 -16.26 24.68 -18.09
N TYR A 77 -15.96 24.16 -19.28
CA TYR A 77 -16.36 24.80 -20.54
C TYR A 77 -17.82 24.54 -20.91
N GLU A 78 -18.36 23.37 -20.57
CA GLU A 78 -19.77 23.01 -20.79
C GLU A 78 -20.70 23.74 -19.82
N GLU A 79 -20.29 23.97 -18.56
CA GLU A 79 -21.06 24.74 -17.57
C GLU A 79 -21.11 26.25 -17.85
N LYS A 80 -20.24 26.76 -18.72
CA LYS A 80 -20.21 28.17 -19.15
C LYS A 80 -21.02 28.47 -20.41
N LYS A 81 -21.72 27.48 -20.99
CA LYS A 81 -22.52 27.62 -22.20
C LYS A 81 -24.01 27.44 -21.90
#